data_AF-A0A7C4UDJ8-F1
#
_entry.id   AF-A0A7C4UDJ8-F1
#
_cell.length_a   1.000
_cell.length_b   1.000
_cell.length_c   1.000
_cell.angle_alpha   90.00
_cell.angle_beta   90.00
_cell.angle_gamma   90.00
#
_symmetry.space_group_name_H-M   'P 1'
#
loop_
_entity.id
_entity.type
_entity.pdbx_description
1 polymer ?
#
loop_
_entity_poly.entity_id
_entity_poly.type
_entity_poly.pdbx_seq_one_letter_code
_entity_poly.pdbx_strand_id
1 'polypeptide(L)'
;MKDFSGIYHKRSIVKTYNGDKVEFGDIMELYLPNPIIDNDIFTYNKIFKKVFGGDTATFYYSNSIKIELIGDLEIMRKKFHSCYLVERILILDYDTIQTKEYYAPDIGLVRIEENGKIWDLKECSLY
;
A
#
# COMPACT_ATOMS: atom_id res chain seq x y z
N MET A 1 16.44 -11.88 0.38
CA MET A 1 15.50 -10.76 0.15
C MET A 1 16.31 -9.64 -0.45
N LYS A 2 15.86 -9.00 -1.54
CA LYS A 2 16.50 -7.76 -2.00
C LYS A 2 16.20 -6.69 -0.93
N ASP A 3 17.25 -6.10 -0.36
CA ASP A 3 17.10 -4.94 0.53
C ASP A 3 16.81 -3.73 -0.34
N PHE A 4 15.57 -3.27 -0.31
CA PHE A 4 15.16 -2.05 -0.99
C PHE A 4 15.17 -0.90 0.00
N SER A 5 15.82 0.20 -0.34
CA SER A 5 15.53 1.49 0.28
C SER A 5 14.16 1.96 -0.18
N GLY A 6 13.39 2.53 0.73
CA GLY A 6 12.03 2.96 0.43
C GLY A 6 11.34 3.58 1.64
N ILE A 7 10.16 4.14 1.39
CA ILE A 7 9.25 4.57 2.43
C ILE A 7 8.50 3.33 2.90
N TYR A 8 8.46 3.10 4.20
CA TYR A 8 7.70 2.00 4.80
C TYR A 8 6.69 2.54 5.80
N HIS A 9 5.50 1.96 5.80
CA HIS A 9 4.50 2.20 6.82
C HIS A 9 4.51 1.07 7.85
N LYS A 10 4.66 1.45 9.11
CA LYS A 10 4.52 0.53 10.23
C LYS A 10 3.04 0.41 10.59
N ARG A 11 2.50 -0.80 10.58
CA ARG A 11 1.10 -1.07 10.98
C ARG A 11 1.06 -2.21 11.99
N SER A 12 0.33 -2.02 13.07
CA SER A 12 0.05 -3.10 14.04
C SER A 12 -1.13 -3.93 13.56
N ILE A 13 -0.96 -5.25 13.58
CA ILE A 13 -2.00 -6.20 13.21
C ILE A 13 -2.77 -6.60 14.47
N VAL A 14 -4.02 -6.15 14.53
CA VAL A 14 -4.96 -6.46 15.61
C VAL A 14 -6.22 -7.05 14.99
N LYS A 15 -6.69 -8.18 15.52
CA LYS A 15 -7.91 -8.84 15.06
C LYS A 15 -8.73 -9.34 16.23
N THR A 16 -10.06 -9.35 16.08
CA THR A 16 -10.97 -9.86 17.11
C THR A 16 -11.15 -11.37 16.96
N TYR A 17 -10.90 -12.13 18.02
CA TYR A 17 -11.16 -13.57 18.13
C TYR A 17 -12.03 -13.82 19.35
N ASN A 18 -13.17 -14.52 19.18
CA ASN A 18 -14.12 -14.83 20.25
C ASN A 18 -14.56 -13.60 21.09
N GLY A 19 -14.59 -12.41 20.49
CA GLY A 19 -14.94 -11.14 21.16
C GLY A 19 -13.73 -10.37 21.71
N ASP A 20 -12.57 -10.99 21.82
CA ASP A 20 -11.34 -10.37 22.35
C ASP A 20 -10.42 -9.86 21.25
N LYS A 21 -9.77 -8.71 21.48
CA LYS A 21 -8.76 -8.17 20.55
C LYS A 21 -7.43 -8.88 20.78
N VAL A 22 -6.93 -9.54 19.74
CA VAL A 22 -5.64 -10.23 19.71
C VAL A 22 -4.69 -9.46 18.79
N GLU A 23 -3.59 -8.98 19.36
CA GLU A 23 -2.49 -8.34 18.61
C GLU A 23 -1.47 -9.39 18.17
N PHE A 24 -1.13 -9.40 16.88
CA PHE A 24 -0.16 -10.31 16.26
C PHE A 24 1.22 -9.68 16.08
N GLY A 25 1.34 -8.38 16.32
CA GLY A 25 2.56 -7.58 16.21
C GLY A 25 2.54 -6.64 15.02
N ASP A 26 3.71 -6.12 14.69
CA ASP A 26 3.88 -5.09 13.67
C ASP A 26 4.33 -5.65 12.31
N ILE A 27 3.85 -5.02 11.25
CA ILE A 27 4.32 -5.19 9.88
C ILE A 27 4.96 -3.89 9.37
N MET A 28 6.02 -4.06 8.58
CA MET A 28 6.61 -2.97 7.81
C MET A 28 6.14 -3.15 6.37
N GLU A 29 5.17 -2.34 5.99
CA GLU A 29 4.59 -2.34 4.66
C GLU A 29 5.39 -1.42 3.76
N LEU A 30 5.96 -1.92 2.66
CA LEU A 30 6.61 -1.04 1.69
C LEU A 30 5.54 -0.09 1.13
N TYR A 31 5.75 1.21 1.31
CA TYR A 31 4.87 2.23 0.74
C TYR A 31 5.36 2.61 -0.65
N LEU A 32 6.61 3.06 -0.79
CA LEU A 32 7.16 3.43 -2.09
C LEU A 32 8.65 3.04 -2.14
N PRO A 33 9.09 2.23 -3.11
CA PRO A 33 10.52 1.96 -3.29
C PRO A 33 11.23 3.23 -3.76
N ASN A 34 12.48 3.37 -3.34
CA ASN A 34 13.35 4.47 -3.74
C ASN A 34 14.73 3.91 -4.13
N PRO A 35 15.17 4.03 -5.39
CA PRO A 35 14.48 4.69 -6.51
C PRO A 35 13.23 3.93 -6.97
N ILE A 36 12.30 4.64 -7.61
CA ILE A 36 11.18 4.01 -8.31
C ILE A 36 11.73 3.31 -9.56
N ILE A 37 11.46 2.02 -9.69
CA ILE A 37 11.84 1.21 -10.86
C ILE A 37 10.56 0.90 -11.64
N ASP A 38 10.55 1.27 -12.91
CA ASP A 38 9.43 1.01 -13.81
C ASP A 38 9.21 -0.50 -14.01
N ASN A 39 7.96 -0.91 -14.04
CA ASN A 39 7.49 -2.29 -14.17
C ASN A 39 7.97 -3.26 -13.07
N ASP A 40 8.47 -2.75 -11.94
CA ASP A 40 8.85 -3.60 -10.80
C ASP A 40 7.61 -4.03 -9.99
N ILE A 41 7.69 -5.25 -9.45
CA ILE A 41 6.62 -5.86 -8.64
C ILE A 41 7.21 -6.34 -7.33
N PHE A 42 6.67 -5.80 -6.24
CA PHE A 42 7.04 -6.14 -4.89
C PHE A 42 5.91 -6.91 -4.25
N THR A 43 6.18 -8.15 -3.84
CA THR A 43 5.19 -8.96 -3.11
C THR A 43 5.78 -9.39 -1.78
N TYR A 44 5.05 -9.11 -0.70
CA TYR A 44 5.38 -9.51 0.66
C TYR A 44 4.23 -10.32 1.24
N ASN A 45 4.54 -11.56 1.65
CA ASN A 45 3.58 -12.49 2.24
C ASN A 45 4.05 -12.87 3.65
N LYS A 46 3.13 -12.84 4.61
CA LYS A 46 3.41 -13.25 5.98
C LYS A 46 2.20 -13.89 6.63
N ILE A 47 2.45 -14.99 7.33
CA ILE A 47 1.47 -15.67 8.16
C ILE A 47 1.85 -15.44 9.62
N PHE A 48 0.91 -14.91 10.39
CA PHE A 48 1.06 -14.74 11.83
C PHE A 48 0.28 -15.81 12.55
N LYS A 49 0.89 -16.38 13.59
CA LYS A 49 0.26 -17.37 14.46
C LYS A 49 0.48 -16.95 15.91
N LYS A 50 -0.59 -17.01 16.71
CA LYS A 50 -0.53 -16.71 18.13
C LYS A 50 -1.44 -17.65 18.91
N VAL A 51 -0.93 -18.19 20.02
CA VAL A 51 -1.74 -18.99 20.93
C VAL A 51 -2.54 -18.05 21.82
N PHE A 52 -3.86 -18.25 21.87
CA PHE A 52 -4.79 -17.44 22.66
C PHE A 52 -5.93 -18.33 23.19
N GLY A 53 -6.17 -18.33 24.50
CA GLY A 53 -7.25 -19.13 25.11
C GLY A 53 -7.12 -20.66 24.94
N GLY A 54 -5.93 -21.16 24.59
CA GLY A 54 -5.71 -22.58 24.26
C GLY A 54 -5.85 -22.90 22.76
N ASP A 55 -6.38 -21.97 21.96
CA ASP A 55 -6.49 -22.08 20.51
C ASP A 55 -5.33 -21.38 19.80
N THR A 56 -5.10 -21.73 18.52
CA THR A 56 -4.13 -21.01 17.67
C THR A 56 -4.89 -20.09 16.72
N ALA A 57 -4.78 -18.78 16.97
CA ALA A 57 -5.26 -17.76 16.06
C ALA A 57 -4.25 -17.61 14.91
N THR A 58 -4.75 -17.57 13.67
CA THR A 58 -3.92 -17.41 12.45
C THR A 58 -4.41 -16.21 11.65
N PHE A 59 -3.47 -15.39 11.18
CA PHE A 59 -3.74 -14.24 10.32
C PHE A 59 -2.84 -14.28 9.09
N TYR A 60 -3.45 -14.21 7.91
CA TYR A 60 -2.77 -14.12 6.63
C TYR A 60 -2.68 -12.67 6.17
N TYR A 61 -1.46 -12.25 5.83
CA TYR A 61 -1.16 -10.95 5.25
C TYR A 61 -0.41 -11.13 3.94
N SER A 62 -0.91 -10.51 2.88
CA SER A 62 -0.19 -10.36 1.62
C SER A 62 -0.34 -8.95 1.11
N ASN A 63 0.76 -8.32 0.72
CA ASN A 63 0.77 -7.04 0.04
C ASN A 63 1.56 -7.18 -1.25
N SER A 64 0.98 -6.73 -2.36
CA SER A 64 1.62 -6.66 -3.65
C SER A 64 1.54 -5.25 -4.20
N ILE A 65 2.66 -4.73 -4.69
CA ILE A 65 2.79 -3.39 -5.25
C ILE A 65 3.41 -3.54 -6.62
N LYS A 66 2.72 -3.04 -7.64
CA LYS A 66 3.25 -2.91 -9.00
C LYS A 66 3.42 -1.42 -9.31
N ILE A 67 4.52 -1.07 -9.96
CA ILE A 67 4.79 0.32 -10.34
C ILE A 67 4.99 0.42 -11.84
N GLU A 68 4.41 1.43 -12.46
CA GLU A 68 4.43 1.62 -13.90
C GLU A 68 4.55 3.12 -14.24
N LEU A 69 5.49 3.48 -15.11
CA LEU A 69 5.62 4.82 -15.68
C LEU A 69 4.50 5.01 -16.72
N ILE A 70 3.57 5.93 -16.41
CA ILE A 70 2.41 6.21 -17.27
C ILE A 70 2.59 7.48 -18.11
N GLY A 71 3.69 8.21 -17.92
CA GLY A 71 4.00 9.42 -18.70
C GLY A 71 3.21 10.64 -18.24
N ASP A 72 2.53 11.31 -19.17
CA ASP A 72 1.81 12.55 -18.87
C ASP A 72 0.41 12.25 -18.30
N LEU A 73 0.03 12.95 -17.22
CA LEU A 73 -1.27 12.80 -16.58
C LEU A 73 -1.94 14.17 -16.39
N GLU A 74 -3.20 14.29 -16.81
CA GLU A 74 -3.99 15.49 -16.57
C GLU A 74 -4.97 15.27 -15.42
N ILE A 75 -4.88 16.13 -14.39
CA ILE A 75 -5.77 16.11 -13.22
C ILE A 75 -6.20 17.55 -12.96
N MET A 76 -7.51 17.79 -12.83
CA MET A 76 -8.06 19.11 -12.52
C MET A 76 -7.53 20.24 -13.43
N ARG A 77 -7.34 19.98 -14.73
CA ARG A 77 -6.77 20.89 -15.73
C ARG A 77 -5.29 21.26 -15.53
N LYS A 78 -4.59 20.59 -14.60
CA LYS A 78 -3.14 20.62 -14.48
C LYS A 78 -2.55 19.40 -15.18
N LYS A 79 -1.47 19.62 -15.91
CA LYS A 79 -0.72 18.57 -16.57
C LYS A 79 0.53 18.26 -15.75
N PHE A 80 0.68 16.99 -15.39
CA PHE A 80 1.86 16.45 -14.74
C PHE A 80 2.64 15.60 -15.73
N HIS A 81 3.96 15.62 -15.62
CA HIS A 81 4.87 14.92 -16.53
C HIS A 81 5.57 13.77 -15.79
N SER A 82 5.89 12.70 -16.51
CA SER A 82 6.64 11.54 -15.98
C SER A 82 6.02 10.93 -14.71
N CYS A 83 4.70 10.77 -14.72
CA CYS A 83 3.94 10.22 -13.60
C CYS A 83 4.07 8.69 -13.51
N TYR A 84 3.95 8.18 -12.30
CA TYR A 84 3.94 6.76 -12.00
C TYR A 84 2.57 6.33 -11.48
N LEU A 85 2.09 5.18 -11.96
CA LEU A 85 0.98 4.46 -11.38
C LEU A 85 1.54 3.40 -10.44
N VAL A 86 1.04 3.39 -9.21
CA VAL A 86 1.31 2.37 -8.20
C VAL A 86 0.02 1.62 -7.95
N GLU A 87 -0.04 0.36 -8.37
CA GLU A 87 -1.17 -0.54 -8.11
C GLU A 87 -0.86 -1.36 -6.86
N ARG A 88 -1.72 -1.27 -5.85
CA ARG A 88 -1.61 -2.02 -4.59
C ARG A 88 -2.71 -3.05 -4.49
N ILE A 89 -2.33 -4.25 -4.08
CA ILE A 89 -3.25 -5.32 -3.71
C ILE A 89 -2.88 -5.76 -2.29
N LEU A 90 -3.79 -5.48 -1.36
CA LEU A 90 -3.68 -5.90 0.02
C LEU A 90 -4.69 -7.01 0.29
N ILE A 91 -4.22 -8.17 0.76
CA ILE A 91 -5.06 -9.30 1.16
C ILE A 91 -4.88 -9.51 2.66
N LEU A 92 -5.99 -9.39 3.40
CA LEU A 92 -6.08 -9.61 4.84
C LEU A 92 -7.07 -10.75 5.08
N ASP A 93 -6.57 -11.96 5.34
CA ASP A 93 -7.36 -13.20 5.41
C ASP A 93 -8.30 -13.42 4.20
N TYR A 94 -9.52 -12.86 4.26
CA TYR A 94 -10.56 -12.99 3.23
C TYR A 94 -10.85 -11.67 2.52
N ASP A 95 -10.42 -10.53 3.07
CA ASP A 95 -10.65 -9.22 2.49
C ASP A 95 -9.54 -8.90 1.50
N THR A 96 -9.93 -8.45 0.30
CA THR A 96 -9.01 -7.95 -0.71
C THR A 96 -9.31 -6.48 -0.96
N ILE A 97 -8.30 -5.63 -0.79
CA ILE A 97 -8.36 -4.20 -1.07
C ILE A 97 -7.44 -3.93 -2.24
N GLN A 98 -7.96 -3.24 -3.24
CA GLN A 98 -7.21 -2.81 -4.41
C GLN A 98 -7.25 -1.29 -4.50
N THR A 99 -6.07 -0.70 -4.61
CA THR A 99 -5.90 0.76 -4.67
C THR A 99 -4.97 1.09 -5.82
N LYS A 100 -5.32 2.11 -6.60
CA LYS A 100 -4.46 2.70 -7.62
C LYS A 100 -4.05 4.08 -7.18
N GLU A 101 -2.75 4.34 -7.13
CA GLU A 101 -2.19 5.60 -6.68
C GLU A 101 -1.35 6.21 -7.79
N TYR A 102 -1.54 7.48 -8.07
CA TYR A 102 -0.85 8.20 -9.14
C TYR A 102 0.11 9.20 -8.52
N TYR A 103 1.39 9.09 -8.86
CA TYR A 103 2.46 9.93 -8.32
C TYR A 103 3.09 10.78 -9.40
N ALA A 104 3.25 12.08 -9.15
CA ALA A 104 4.06 12.98 -9.95
C ALA A 104 5.41 13.23 -9.24
N PRO A 105 6.56 13.21 -9.92
CA PRO A 105 7.88 13.32 -9.29
C PRO A 105 8.07 14.53 -8.36
N ASP A 106 7.55 15.70 -8.76
CA ASP A 106 7.77 16.97 -8.06
C ASP A 106 6.69 17.30 -7.02
N ILE A 107 5.65 16.48 -6.90
CA ILE A 107 4.47 16.75 -6.05
C ILE A 107 4.17 15.58 -5.10
N GLY A 108 4.46 14.36 -5.52
CA GLY A 108 4.04 13.15 -4.83
C GLY A 108 2.66 12.66 -5.31
N LEU A 109 1.85 12.14 -4.39
CA LEU A 109 0.55 11.54 -4.69
C LEU A 109 -0.45 12.60 -5.18
N VAL A 110 -1.00 12.43 -6.37
CA VAL A 110 -1.93 13.38 -7.02
C VAL A 110 -3.34 12.81 -7.23
N ARG A 111 -3.48 11.48 -7.33
CA ARG A 111 -4.78 10.80 -7.43
C ARG A 111 -4.75 9.44 -6.72
N ILE A 112 -5.87 9.08 -6.13
CA ILE A 112 -6.13 7.75 -5.58
C ILE A 112 -7.43 7.23 -6.19
N GLU A 113 -7.44 5.97 -6.61
CA GLU A 113 -8.66 5.23 -6.94
C GLU A 113 -8.76 4.00 -6.04
N GLU A 114 -9.87 3.85 -5.32
CA GLU A 114 -10.14 2.70 -4.47
C GLU A 114 -11.63 2.37 -4.54
N ASN A 115 -11.97 1.10 -4.80
CA ASN A 115 -13.36 0.64 -4.83
C ASN A 115 -14.28 1.49 -5.75
N GLY A 116 -13.76 1.94 -6.89
CA GLY A 116 -14.48 2.76 -7.87
C GLY A 116 -14.69 4.23 -7.48
N LYS A 117 -14.19 4.65 -6.31
CA LYS A 117 -14.13 6.07 -5.92
C LYS A 117 -12.79 6.65 -6.33
N ILE A 118 -12.82 7.89 -6.82
CA ILE A 118 -11.65 8.63 -7.28
C ILE A 118 -11.51 9.87 -6.39
N TRP A 119 -10.32 10.03 -5.82
CA TRP A 119 -9.93 11.23 -5.09
C TRP A 119 -8.77 11.90 -5.81
N ASP A 120 -9.07 13.04 -6.43
CA ASP A 120 -8.03 13.95 -6.92
C ASP A 120 -7.55 14.81 -5.75
N LEU A 121 -6.26 14.70 -5.43
CA LEU A 121 -5.66 15.46 -4.34
C LEU A 121 -5.24 16.83 -4.87
N LYS A 122 -5.73 17.90 -4.24
CA LYS A 122 -5.18 19.24 -4.45
C LYS A 122 -3.76 19.26 -3.87
N GLU A 123 -2.83 19.91 -4.57
CA GLU A 123 -1.51 20.24 -4.04
C GLU A 123 -1.65 20.74 -2.59
N CYS A 124 -1.05 20.03 -1.65
CA CYS A 124 -0.64 20.64 -0.39
C CYS A 124 0.45 21.64 -0.76
N SER A 125 0.06 22.90 -0.97
CA SER A 125 1.02 24.00 -1.01
C SER A 125 1.64 24.06 0.38
N LEU A 126 2.84 23.50 0.52
CA LEU A 126 3.72 23.77 1.63
C LEU A 126 4.15 25.24 1.49
N TYR A 127 3.36 26.13 2.08
CA TYR A 127 3.76 27.51 2.37
C TYR A 127 4.68 27.53 3.59
#